data_AF-A0A4P7WC04-F1
#
_entry.id   AF-A0A4P7WC04-F1
#
_cell.length_a   1.000
_cell.length_b   1.000
_cell.length_c   1.000
_cell.angle_alpha   90.00
_cell.angle_beta   90.00
_cell.angle_gamma   90.00
#
_symmetry.space_group_name_H-M   'P 1'
#
loop_
_entity.id
_entity.type
_entity.pdbx_description
1 polymer ?
#
loop_
_entity_poly.entity_id
_entity_poly.type
_entity_poly.pdbx_seq_one_letter_code
_entity_poly.pdbx_strand_id
1 'polypeptide(L)'
;MKVHHISPDTNEDRVMTTQDKKALQLESGSVYKHTRPTFPKQNVEWTGSSWPEAKAREAAPNSLANTWFTSPTTTLPPPDHVGAYQNNRPVVPKENAERKAWIVGGGIAGFKGENIVILEDENFVGGAFDAFGDAKEGYRARGGRELTWNHQNLWDMFSTIPSPELPGYSLLDEFRFTNDYAQSYSKARLLHQKGKILDFSTFNLNPEQRKRFTELEMMPIEKAYSLSIGDFFDETFFQTNFWLFWKTQFGFGEEKHQSLLQLKLYMHRFPEGLPGMNNLSCMKSSKYNQNDNWVSPIWKHLSEQGGSIQCQTLVEEIVFKKDKCAEGETLTATSLKLKRNGKSEEISLSEKDVVFATTGSHVAGTA
;
A
#
# COMPACT_ATOMS: atom_id res chain seq x y z
N MET A 1 38.28 -0.22 8.96
CA MET A 1 37.67 -1.54 8.74
C MET A 1 37.81 -1.85 7.25
N LYS A 2 38.76 -2.70 6.86
CA LYS A 2 39.08 -2.99 5.45
C LYS A 2 38.13 -4.07 4.95
N VAL A 3 37.40 -3.78 3.88
CA VAL A 3 36.52 -4.75 3.19
C VAL A 3 37.36 -5.42 2.11
N HIS A 4 37.53 -6.74 2.20
CA HIS A 4 38.16 -7.53 1.15
C HIS A 4 37.09 -8.03 0.18
N HIS A 5 37.21 -7.64 -1.08
CA HIS A 5 36.49 -8.23 -2.20
C HIS A 5 37.00 -9.65 -2.44
N ILE A 6 36.09 -10.62 -2.52
CA ILE A 6 36.39 -11.95 -3.07
C ILE A 6 35.81 -11.98 -4.49
N SER A 7 36.70 -12.05 -5.47
CA SER A 7 36.38 -12.33 -6.87
C SER A 7 36.26 -13.85 -7.05
N PRO A 8 35.28 -14.33 -7.84
CA PRO A 8 35.18 -15.74 -8.17
C PRO A 8 36.02 -16.02 -9.42
N ASP A 9 37.19 -16.63 -9.23
CA ASP A 9 37.80 -17.56 -10.19
C ASP A 9 39.16 -18.01 -9.67
N THR A 10 39.29 -19.29 -9.34
CA THR A 10 40.48 -20.13 -9.61
C THR A 10 40.14 -21.58 -9.31
N ASN A 11 40.06 -22.38 -10.38
CA ASN A 11 40.13 -23.84 -10.34
C ASN A 11 41.51 -24.25 -9.85
N GLU A 12 41.60 -24.87 -8.66
CA GLU A 12 42.73 -25.75 -8.31
C GLU A 12 42.21 -27.01 -7.61
N ASP A 13 42.35 -28.13 -8.31
CA ASP A 13 42.12 -29.48 -7.79
C ASP A 13 43.07 -29.78 -6.62
N ARG A 14 42.52 -29.84 -5.39
CA ARG A 14 43.23 -30.42 -4.25
C ARG A 14 42.85 -31.89 -4.08
N VAL A 15 43.76 -32.77 -4.50
CA VAL A 15 43.75 -34.20 -4.21
C VAL A 15 44.03 -34.40 -2.72
N MET A 16 43.06 -34.93 -1.97
CA MET A 16 43.24 -35.29 -0.55
C MET A 16 44.19 -36.47 -0.38
N THR A 17 45.12 -36.36 0.57
CA THR A 17 46.12 -37.39 0.87
C THR A 17 45.55 -38.48 1.79
N THR A 18 46.13 -39.67 1.78
CA THR A 18 45.66 -40.88 2.50
C THR A 18 45.62 -40.71 4.02
N GLN A 19 46.22 -39.65 4.58
CA GLN A 19 46.20 -39.34 6.01
C GLN A 19 44.91 -38.62 6.46
N ASP A 20 44.23 -37.90 5.55
CA ASP A 20 42.96 -37.19 5.82
C ASP A 20 41.75 -38.15 5.88
N LYS A 21 41.88 -39.37 5.34
CA LYS A 21 40.82 -40.38 5.36
C LYS A 21 40.66 -41.10 6.71
N LYS A 22 41.61 -40.95 7.64
CA LYS A 22 41.55 -41.60 8.97
C LYS A 22 40.88 -40.76 10.07
N ALA A 23 40.65 -39.47 9.84
CA ALA A 23 39.93 -38.60 10.79
C ALA A 23 38.40 -38.57 10.56
N LEU A 24 37.91 -39.25 9.51
CA LEU A 24 36.49 -39.31 9.13
C LEU A 24 35.84 -40.69 9.33
N GLN A 25 36.50 -41.61 10.04
CA GLN A 25 35.84 -42.81 10.55
C GLN A 25 35.22 -42.50 11.92
N LEU A 26 34.17 -41.67 11.90
CA LEU A 26 33.13 -41.75 12.93
C LEU A 26 32.36 -43.04 12.67
N GLU A 27 32.33 -43.89 13.69
CA GLU A 27 31.68 -45.19 13.70
C GLU A 27 30.28 -45.15 13.06
N SER A 28 30.16 -45.77 11.89
CA SER A 28 28.87 -46.11 11.28
C SER A 28 28.20 -47.19 12.14
N GLY A 29 27.57 -46.77 13.24
CA GLY A 29 26.95 -47.70 14.19
C GLY A 29 26.06 -47.08 15.26
N SER A 30 26.10 -45.75 15.45
CA SER A 30 25.22 -45.06 16.38
C SER A 30 24.32 -44.08 15.63
N VAL A 31 23.16 -44.58 15.18
CA VAL A 31 22.02 -43.71 14.85
C VAL A 31 21.72 -42.94 16.13
N TYR A 32 22.07 -41.64 16.18
CA TYR A 32 21.54 -40.73 17.18
C TYR A 32 20.02 -40.75 17.01
N LYS A 33 19.33 -41.59 17.79
CA LYS A 33 17.89 -41.54 17.94
C LYS A 33 17.58 -40.22 18.63
N HIS A 34 17.36 -39.17 17.86
CA HIS A 34 16.58 -38.04 18.30
C HIS A 34 15.14 -38.55 18.53
N THR A 35 14.89 -39.14 19.70
CA THR A 35 13.53 -39.18 20.22
C THR A 35 13.14 -37.74 20.47
N ARG A 36 12.45 -37.12 19.49
CA ARG A 36 11.72 -35.87 19.74
C ARG A 36 10.89 -36.12 21.01
N PRO A 37 10.95 -35.24 22.01
CA PRO A 37 10.05 -35.36 23.15
C PRO A 37 8.62 -35.46 22.60
N THR A 38 7.96 -36.58 22.86
CA THR A 38 6.51 -36.68 22.65
C THR A 38 5.88 -35.87 23.76
N PHE A 39 5.70 -34.57 23.51
CA PHE A 39 4.79 -33.77 24.32
C PHE A 39 3.41 -34.42 24.24
N PRO A 40 2.66 -34.53 25.35
CA PRO A 40 1.27 -34.92 25.27
C PRO A 40 0.61 -34.03 24.22
N LYS A 41 -0.08 -34.62 23.24
CA LYS A 41 -0.99 -33.84 22.41
C LYS A 41 -2.03 -33.28 23.36
N GLN A 42 -1.85 -32.02 23.78
CA GLN A 42 -2.96 -31.28 24.32
C GLN A 42 -3.96 -31.22 23.18
N ASN A 43 -5.06 -31.94 23.31
CA ASN A 43 -6.26 -31.69 22.52
C ASN A 43 -6.78 -30.33 22.97
N VAL A 44 -6.07 -29.28 22.57
CA VAL A 44 -6.61 -27.93 22.62
C VAL A 44 -7.64 -27.91 21.50
N GLU A 45 -8.88 -28.17 21.87
CA GLU A 45 -9.98 -27.83 20.99
C GLU A 45 -9.90 -26.33 20.74
N TRP A 46 -9.66 -25.94 19.49
CA TRP A 46 -9.73 -24.56 19.03
C TRP A 46 -11.21 -24.15 18.93
N THR A 47 -11.98 -24.36 20.00
CA THR A 47 -13.34 -23.85 20.13
C THR A 47 -13.23 -22.35 20.27
N GLY A 48 -13.99 -21.59 19.48
CA GLY A 48 -14.05 -20.12 19.58
C GLY A 48 -14.28 -19.58 21.01
N SER A 49 -14.77 -20.43 21.91
CA SER A 49 -15.03 -20.17 23.34
C SER A 49 -13.81 -20.22 24.27
N SER A 50 -12.66 -20.77 23.85
CA SER A 50 -11.42 -20.78 24.64
C SER A 50 -10.44 -19.67 24.28
N TRP A 51 -10.75 -18.92 23.22
CA TRP A 51 -10.13 -17.63 23.00
C TRP A 51 -10.65 -16.73 24.12
N PRO A 52 -9.78 -16.04 24.89
CA PRO A 52 -10.26 -14.90 25.66
C PRO A 52 -11.11 -14.09 24.70
N GLU A 53 -12.38 -13.78 25.05
CA GLU A 53 -13.22 -12.84 24.28
C GLU A 53 -12.28 -11.82 23.69
N ALA A 54 -12.13 -11.82 22.36
CA ALA A 54 -10.98 -11.22 21.71
C ALA A 54 -10.87 -9.79 22.20
N LYS A 55 -10.01 -9.54 23.20
CA LYS A 55 -9.88 -8.21 23.82
C LYS A 55 -9.69 -7.30 22.64
N ALA A 56 -10.54 -6.28 22.50
CA ALA A 56 -10.57 -5.40 21.34
C ALA A 56 -9.12 -5.08 20.93
N ARG A 57 -8.66 -5.72 19.86
CA ARG A 57 -7.29 -5.57 19.40
C ARG A 57 -7.28 -4.26 18.63
N GLU A 58 -6.28 -3.43 18.89
CA GLU A 58 -6.08 -2.22 18.11
C GLU A 58 -5.84 -2.64 16.65
N ALA A 59 -6.81 -2.36 15.78
CA ALA A 59 -6.77 -2.76 14.37
C ALA A 59 -5.84 -1.87 13.53
N ALA A 60 -5.48 -0.70 14.05
CA ALA A 60 -4.60 0.28 13.42
C ALA A 60 -3.57 0.79 14.44
N PRO A 61 -2.59 -0.05 14.85
CA PRO A 61 -1.63 0.33 15.87
C PRO A 61 -0.76 1.50 15.40
N ASN A 62 -0.66 2.54 16.23
CA ASN A 62 0.07 3.75 15.89
C ASN A 62 1.56 3.65 16.28
N SER A 63 2.44 3.49 15.28
CA SER A 63 3.91 3.46 15.48
C SER A 63 4.50 4.77 16.00
N LEU A 64 3.74 5.87 15.96
CA LEU A 64 4.15 7.18 16.45
C LEU A 64 3.76 7.43 17.91
N ALA A 65 2.81 6.67 18.46
CA ALA A 65 2.19 6.98 19.74
C ALA A 65 3.01 6.52 20.95
N ASN A 66 3.64 5.34 20.88
CA ASN A 66 4.23 4.70 22.05
C ASN A 66 5.55 4.02 21.73
N THR A 67 6.49 4.09 22.68
CA THR A 67 7.69 3.26 22.68
C THR A 67 7.27 1.79 22.81
N TRP A 68 7.52 0.99 21.79
CA TRP A 68 7.25 -0.43 21.84
C TRP A 68 8.36 -1.18 22.59
N PHE A 69 7.98 -2.12 23.45
CA PHE A 69 8.93 -3.02 24.14
C PHE A 69 8.30 -4.39 24.40
N THR A 70 9.16 -5.40 24.50
CA THR A 70 8.75 -6.77 24.84
C THR A 70 8.47 -6.88 26.34
N SER A 71 7.32 -7.44 26.69
CA SER A 71 6.94 -7.73 28.08
C SER A 71 6.09 -9.01 28.14
N PRO A 72 5.86 -9.61 29.32
CA PRO A 72 4.97 -10.76 29.47
C PRO A 72 3.53 -10.54 28.96
N THR A 73 3.10 -9.29 28.76
CA THR A 73 1.77 -8.94 28.24
C THR A 73 1.79 -8.52 26.76
N THR A 74 2.98 -8.35 26.17
CA THR A 74 3.14 -8.00 24.74
C THR A 74 2.93 -9.25 23.90
N THR A 75 1.71 -9.44 23.39
CA THR A 75 1.32 -10.61 22.59
C THR A 75 1.26 -10.34 21.08
N LEU A 76 1.29 -9.06 20.69
CA LEU A 76 1.25 -8.60 19.31
C LEU A 76 2.65 -8.12 18.87
N PRO A 77 2.96 -8.18 17.57
CA PRO A 77 4.21 -7.63 17.04
C PRO A 77 4.29 -6.10 17.21
N PRO A 78 5.47 -5.48 16.97
CA PRO A 78 5.57 -4.03 16.86
C PRO A 78 4.53 -3.42 15.91
N PRO A 79 4.03 -2.19 16.16
CA PRO A 79 3.00 -1.54 15.34
C PRO A 79 3.32 -1.45 13.85
N ASP A 80 4.60 -1.29 13.51
CA ASP A 80 5.14 -1.17 12.16
C ASP A 80 5.82 -2.46 11.67
N HIS A 81 5.61 -3.58 12.35
CA HIS A 81 6.21 -4.85 11.96
C HIS A 81 5.65 -5.34 10.63
N VAL A 82 6.50 -5.28 9.61
CA VAL A 82 6.24 -5.84 8.28
C VAL A 82 7.04 -7.13 8.14
N GLY A 83 6.38 -8.20 7.70
CA GLY A 83 7.03 -9.48 7.42
C GLY A 83 6.04 -10.63 7.29
N ALA A 84 6.56 -11.82 7.00
CA ALA A 84 5.75 -13.02 6.78
C ALA A 84 4.82 -13.38 7.94
N TYR A 85 5.09 -12.89 9.17
CA TYR A 85 4.23 -13.09 10.32
C TYR A 85 2.84 -12.45 10.13
N GLN A 86 2.77 -11.30 9.44
CA GLN A 86 1.51 -10.59 9.17
C GLN A 86 0.70 -11.22 8.04
N ASN A 87 1.27 -12.14 7.27
CA ASN A 87 0.59 -12.82 6.17
C ASN A 87 -0.35 -13.93 6.67
N ASN A 88 -0.70 -13.92 7.97
CA ASN A 88 -1.65 -14.85 8.53
C ASN A 88 -3.06 -14.53 8.02
N ARG A 89 -3.89 -15.55 7.87
CA ARG A 89 -5.30 -15.35 7.51
C ARG A 89 -6.10 -15.00 8.77
N PRO A 90 -6.94 -13.95 8.74
CA PRO A 90 -7.78 -13.62 9.87
C PRO A 90 -8.89 -14.67 10.04
N VAL A 91 -9.39 -14.80 11.28
CA VAL A 91 -10.62 -15.55 11.54
C VAL A 91 -11.78 -14.71 11.00
N VAL A 92 -12.50 -15.24 10.01
CA VAL A 92 -13.64 -14.53 9.40
C VAL A 92 -14.80 -14.50 10.42
N PRO A 93 -15.34 -13.31 10.76
CA PRO A 93 -16.52 -13.20 11.60
C PRO A 93 -17.70 -13.96 10.99
N LYS A 94 -18.43 -14.74 11.80
CA LYS A 94 -19.56 -15.56 11.30
C LYS A 94 -20.66 -14.69 10.69
N GLU A 95 -20.81 -13.49 11.24
CA GLU A 95 -21.79 -12.49 10.83
C GLU A 95 -21.53 -11.97 9.41
N ASN A 96 -20.31 -12.13 8.86
CA ASN A 96 -20.00 -11.74 7.48
C ASN A 96 -20.75 -12.58 6.44
N ALA A 97 -21.24 -13.76 6.82
CA ALA A 97 -22.05 -14.60 5.94
C ALA A 97 -23.47 -14.02 5.72
N GLU A 98 -23.98 -13.24 6.66
CA GLU A 98 -25.38 -12.77 6.67
C GLU A 98 -25.54 -11.28 6.35
N ARG A 99 -24.45 -10.50 6.41
CA ARG A 99 -24.47 -9.05 6.14
C ARG A 99 -24.08 -8.72 4.70
N LYS A 100 -24.62 -7.62 4.19
CA LYS A 100 -24.12 -6.99 2.96
C LYS A 100 -23.07 -5.92 3.26
N ALA A 101 -22.12 -5.77 2.35
CA ALA A 101 -21.17 -4.66 2.31
C ALA A 101 -21.50 -3.77 1.11
N TRP A 102 -21.93 -2.54 1.41
CA TRP A 102 -22.19 -1.50 0.42
C TRP A 102 -20.96 -0.60 0.31
N ILE A 103 -20.35 -0.54 -0.87
CA ILE A 103 -19.15 0.26 -1.12
C ILE A 103 -19.52 1.40 -2.07
N VAL A 104 -19.43 2.64 -1.58
CA VAL A 104 -19.66 3.86 -2.36
C VAL A 104 -18.31 4.30 -2.95
N GLY A 105 -18.19 4.15 -4.27
CA GLY A 105 -16.93 4.25 -5.02
C GLY A 105 -16.21 2.89 -5.16
N GLY A 106 -15.47 2.69 -6.25
CA GLY A 106 -14.87 1.41 -6.66
C GLY A 106 -13.75 0.77 -5.81
N GLY A 107 -13.75 0.91 -4.49
CA GLY A 107 -12.80 0.24 -3.58
C GLY A 107 -13.16 -1.23 -3.28
N ILE A 108 -12.24 -2.01 -2.70
CA ILE A 108 -12.40 -3.45 -2.40
C ILE A 108 -12.40 -3.68 -0.89
N ALA A 109 -13.16 -4.67 -0.41
CA ALA A 109 -13.21 -5.10 1.00
C ALA A 109 -13.27 -6.64 1.16
N GLY A 110 -12.86 -7.16 2.32
CA GLY A 110 -12.71 -8.60 2.62
C GLY A 110 -14.01 -9.36 2.98
N PHE A 111 -15.06 -9.22 2.18
CA PHE A 111 -16.33 -9.96 2.35
C PHE A 111 -16.43 -11.13 1.37
N LYS A 112 -17.40 -12.03 1.56
CA LYS A 112 -17.80 -12.96 0.48
C LYS A 112 -18.27 -12.14 -0.71
N GLY A 113 -17.79 -12.47 -1.91
CA GLY A 113 -18.11 -11.71 -3.13
C GLY A 113 -19.61 -11.44 -3.28
N GLU A 114 -20.46 -12.48 -3.17
CA GLU A 114 -21.93 -12.37 -3.26
C GLU A 114 -22.60 -11.34 -2.32
N ASN A 115 -21.93 -10.97 -1.23
CA ASN A 115 -22.43 -9.98 -0.27
C ASN A 115 -21.89 -8.56 -0.51
N ILE A 116 -21.07 -8.36 -1.54
CA ILE A 116 -20.46 -7.06 -1.87
C ILE A 116 -21.25 -6.40 -3.01
N VAL A 117 -21.67 -5.17 -2.78
CA VAL A 117 -22.27 -4.29 -3.79
C VAL A 117 -21.47 -2.99 -3.86
N ILE A 118 -20.87 -2.73 -5.03
CA ILE A 118 -20.21 -1.47 -5.34
C ILE A 118 -21.19 -0.56 -6.06
N LEU A 119 -21.34 0.67 -5.59
CA LEU A 119 -22.14 1.73 -6.21
C LEU A 119 -21.18 2.75 -6.82
N GLU A 120 -21.24 2.91 -8.14
CA GLU A 120 -20.34 3.76 -8.93
C GLU A 120 -21.16 4.79 -9.72
N ASP A 121 -20.78 6.05 -9.63
CA ASP A 121 -21.46 7.16 -10.32
C ASP A 121 -21.15 7.15 -11.82
N GLU A 122 -19.90 6.87 -12.18
CA GLU A 122 -19.48 6.81 -13.57
C GLU A 122 -20.06 5.58 -14.29
N ASN A 123 -20.01 5.57 -15.63
CA ASN A 123 -20.44 4.43 -16.43
C ASN A 123 -19.37 3.33 -16.57
N PHE A 124 -18.22 3.51 -15.93
CA PHE A 124 -17.09 2.60 -15.91
C PHE A 124 -16.50 2.53 -14.50
N VAL A 125 -15.60 1.57 -14.27
CA VAL A 125 -15.01 1.31 -12.95
C VAL A 125 -13.56 1.81 -12.94
N GLY A 126 -13.13 2.38 -11.82
CA GLY A 126 -11.72 2.66 -11.56
C GLY A 126 -11.43 4.09 -11.11
N GLY A 127 -12.38 5.02 -11.29
CA GLY A 127 -12.22 6.41 -10.88
C GLY A 127 -10.91 6.99 -11.38
N ALA A 128 -10.04 7.41 -10.45
CA ALA A 128 -8.74 8.01 -10.76
C ALA A 128 -7.69 7.06 -11.39
N PHE A 129 -8.03 5.79 -11.64
CA PHE A 129 -7.21 4.85 -12.41
C PHE A 129 -7.82 4.63 -13.80
N ASP A 130 -8.31 5.70 -14.43
CA ASP A 130 -8.94 5.65 -15.74
C ASP A 130 -7.93 5.58 -16.88
N ALA A 131 -8.38 4.95 -17.97
CA ALA A 131 -7.76 5.04 -19.28
C ALA A 131 -8.88 4.87 -20.32
N PHE A 132 -8.94 5.78 -21.29
CA PHE A 132 -9.97 5.82 -22.31
C PHE A 132 -9.39 6.05 -23.71
N GLY A 133 -10.29 5.98 -24.68
CA GLY A 133 -10.00 6.26 -26.07
C GLY A 133 -9.49 5.04 -26.82
N ASP A 134 -9.12 5.25 -28.07
CA ASP A 134 -8.68 4.20 -28.96
C ASP A 134 -7.62 4.71 -29.95
N ALA A 135 -7.12 3.81 -30.80
CA ALA A 135 -6.09 4.14 -31.78
C ALA A 135 -6.56 5.10 -32.89
N LYS A 136 -7.87 5.33 -33.04
CA LYS A 136 -8.44 6.24 -34.05
C LYS A 136 -8.67 7.64 -33.47
N GLU A 137 -9.31 7.72 -32.31
CA GLU A 137 -9.72 8.99 -31.66
C GLU A 137 -8.66 9.50 -30.64
N GLY A 138 -7.68 8.67 -30.31
CA GLY A 138 -6.60 8.96 -29.39
C GLY A 138 -6.88 8.49 -27.95
N TYR A 139 -5.82 8.03 -27.28
CA TYR A 139 -5.88 7.61 -25.88
C TYR A 139 -5.85 8.79 -24.91
N ARG A 140 -6.55 8.65 -23.79
CA ARG A 140 -6.59 9.61 -22.69
C ARG A 140 -6.44 8.87 -21.36
N ALA A 141 -5.58 9.37 -20.49
CA ALA A 141 -5.46 8.92 -19.11
C ALA A 141 -5.22 10.16 -18.23
N ARG A 142 -5.99 10.32 -17.15
CA ARG A 142 -5.86 11.49 -16.26
C ARG A 142 -4.52 11.53 -15.53
N GLY A 143 -3.88 10.38 -15.30
CA GLY A 143 -2.54 10.34 -14.73
C GLY A 143 -1.94 8.94 -14.66
N GLY A 144 -0.62 8.89 -14.56
CA GLY A 144 0.10 7.66 -14.26
C GLY A 144 0.12 7.36 -12.76
N ARG A 145 0.54 6.13 -12.42
CA ARG A 145 0.85 5.76 -11.04
C ARG A 145 2.27 5.25 -10.92
N GLU A 146 2.93 5.84 -9.95
CA GLU A 146 4.32 5.68 -9.63
C GLU A 146 4.38 4.98 -8.27
N LEU A 147 4.82 3.72 -8.28
CA LEU A 147 4.90 2.89 -7.08
C LEU A 147 6.36 2.69 -6.65
N THR A 148 6.52 2.13 -5.46
CA THR A 148 7.81 1.74 -4.87
C THR A 148 7.64 0.44 -4.08
N TRP A 149 8.74 -0.14 -3.61
CA TRP A 149 8.72 -1.43 -2.89
C TRP A 149 7.87 -1.44 -1.62
N ASN A 150 7.66 -0.30 -0.97
CA ASN A 150 7.11 -0.24 0.38
C ASN A 150 5.58 -0.03 0.44
N HIS A 151 4.84 -0.35 -0.64
CA HIS A 151 3.37 -0.33 -0.67
C HIS A 151 2.78 -1.63 -0.10
N GLN A 152 3.08 -1.94 1.17
CA GLN A 152 2.84 -3.28 1.75
C GLN A 152 1.41 -3.80 1.61
N ASN A 153 0.41 -2.98 1.94
CA ASN A 153 -1.00 -3.38 1.81
C ASN A 153 -1.42 -3.62 0.35
N LEU A 154 -0.85 -2.86 -0.59
CA LEU A 154 -1.11 -3.05 -2.02
C LEU A 154 -0.48 -4.37 -2.49
N TRP A 155 0.75 -4.65 -2.08
CA TRP A 155 1.47 -5.88 -2.47
C TRP A 155 0.87 -7.12 -1.83
N ASP A 156 0.40 -7.03 -0.58
CA ASP A 156 -0.37 -8.08 0.07
C ASP A 156 -1.61 -8.42 -0.78
N MET A 157 -2.41 -7.42 -1.13
CA MET A 157 -3.57 -7.61 -2.00
C MET A 157 -3.18 -8.17 -3.37
N PHE A 158 -2.24 -7.55 -4.07
CA PHE A 158 -1.83 -7.96 -5.43
C PHE A 158 -1.24 -9.37 -5.48
N SER A 159 -0.67 -9.88 -4.39
CA SER A 159 -0.20 -11.26 -4.29
C SER A 159 -1.33 -12.30 -4.36
N THR A 160 -2.57 -11.87 -4.10
CA THR A 160 -3.76 -12.74 -4.12
C THR A 160 -4.57 -12.64 -5.42
N ILE A 161 -4.38 -11.58 -6.21
CA ILE A 161 -5.11 -11.35 -7.45
C ILE A 161 -4.39 -12.05 -8.60
N PRO A 162 -5.06 -12.91 -9.39
CA PRO A 162 -4.46 -13.55 -10.56
C PRO A 162 -3.96 -12.53 -11.60
N SER A 163 -2.80 -12.79 -12.19
CA SER A 163 -2.29 -12.01 -13.32
C SER A 163 -3.19 -12.18 -14.55
N PRO A 164 -3.51 -11.09 -15.27
CA PRO A 164 -4.23 -11.16 -16.54
C PRO A 164 -3.41 -11.77 -17.68
N GLU A 165 -2.08 -11.70 -17.62
CA GLU A 165 -1.20 -12.15 -18.72
C GLU A 165 -0.45 -13.45 -18.45
N LEU A 166 -0.21 -13.79 -17.18
CA LEU A 166 0.66 -14.90 -16.77
C LEU A 166 -0.16 -15.96 -16.01
N PRO A 167 -0.58 -17.04 -16.70
CA PRO A 167 -1.34 -18.12 -16.06
C PRO A 167 -0.60 -18.71 -14.85
N GLY A 168 -1.29 -18.80 -13.72
CA GLY A 168 -0.76 -19.36 -12.47
C GLY A 168 0.07 -18.38 -11.61
N TYR A 169 0.25 -17.14 -12.06
CA TYR A 169 0.95 -16.09 -11.33
C TYR A 169 -0.02 -15.01 -10.82
N SER A 170 0.44 -14.22 -9.85
CA SER A 170 -0.30 -13.08 -9.30
C SER A 170 0.03 -11.76 -10.01
N LEU A 171 -0.77 -10.71 -9.77
CA LEU A 171 -0.45 -9.34 -10.18
C LEU A 171 0.90 -8.87 -9.62
N LEU A 172 1.23 -9.27 -8.38
CA LEU A 172 2.52 -8.94 -7.79
C LEU A 172 3.67 -9.59 -8.57
N ASP A 173 3.52 -10.85 -9.00
CA ASP A 173 4.55 -11.54 -9.78
C ASP A 173 4.77 -10.86 -11.14
N GLU A 174 3.70 -10.54 -11.86
CA GLU A 174 3.77 -9.81 -13.14
C GLU A 174 4.44 -8.43 -12.97
N PHE A 175 4.06 -7.69 -11.93
CA PHE A 175 4.63 -6.39 -11.62
C PHE A 175 6.14 -6.49 -11.35
N ARG A 176 6.55 -7.52 -10.58
CA ARG A 176 7.96 -7.79 -10.31
C ARG A 176 8.71 -8.22 -11.55
N PHE A 177 8.17 -9.10 -12.40
CA PHE A 177 8.84 -9.47 -13.65
C PHE A 177 9.07 -8.27 -14.56
N THR A 178 8.12 -7.33 -14.61
CA THR A 178 8.31 -6.11 -15.39
C THR A 178 9.46 -5.27 -14.82
N ASN A 179 9.49 -5.06 -13.50
CA ASN A 179 10.39 -4.09 -12.88
C ASN A 179 11.77 -4.63 -12.45
N ASP A 180 11.87 -5.93 -12.18
CA ASP A 180 13.11 -6.61 -11.78
C ASP A 180 14.00 -6.85 -13.02
N TYR A 181 13.40 -7.05 -14.21
CA TYR A 181 14.13 -7.25 -15.47
C TYR A 181 14.27 -5.99 -16.32
N ALA A 182 13.40 -4.99 -16.16
CA ALA A 182 13.48 -3.72 -16.89
C ALA A 182 13.44 -2.53 -15.92
N GLN A 183 14.59 -2.21 -15.33
CA GLN A 183 14.70 -1.06 -14.43
C GLN A 183 14.44 0.25 -15.18
N SER A 184 13.46 1.03 -14.71
CA SER A 184 13.18 2.37 -15.19
C SER A 184 14.12 3.39 -14.53
N TYR A 185 14.61 4.35 -15.33
CA TYR A 185 15.30 5.55 -14.85
C TYR A 185 15.26 6.65 -15.92
N SER A 186 15.43 7.89 -15.50
CA SER A 186 15.46 9.06 -16.35
C SER A 186 16.88 9.47 -16.72
N LYS A 187 17.10 9.67 -18.02
CA LYS A 187 18.34 10.27 -18.57
C LYS A 187 18.25 11.79 -18.76
N ALA A 188 17.05 12.35 -18.65
CA ALA A 188 16.75 13.74 -18.94
C ALA A 188 15.58 14.21 -18.07
N ARG A 189 15.76 14.17 -16.74
CA ARG A 189 14.69 14.49 -15.78
C ARG A 189 14.23 15.94 -15.87
N LEU A 190 15.16 16.84 -16.12
CA LEU A 190 14.93 18.28 -16.22
C LEU A 190 15.41 18.79 -17.59
N LEU A 191 14.53 19.49 -18.29
CA LEU A 191 14.84 20.18 -19.53
C LEU A 191 14.62 21.68 -19.36
N HIS A 192 15.48 22.49 -19.95
CA HIS A 192 15.36 23.94 -19.99
C HIS A 192 15.78 24.48 -21.37
N GLN A 193 15.58 25.78 -21.62
CA GLN A 193 16.04 26.45 -22.85
C GLN A 193 15.70 25.69 -24.14
N LYS A 194 14.42 25.30 -24.31
CA LYS A 194 13.91 24.60 -25.50
C LYS A 194 14.61 23.25 -25.76
N GLY A 195 14.76 22.43 -24.73
CA GLY A 195 15.16 21.01 -24.87
C GLY A 195 16.60 20.68 -24.45
N LYS A 196 17.34 21.63 -23.86
CA LYS A 196 18.64 21.32 -23.25
C LYS A 196 18.43 20.62 -21.92
N ILE A 197 19.26 19.63 -21.62
CA ILE A 197 19.25 18.96 -20.33
C ILE A 197 19.83 19.91 -19.28
N LEU A 198 19.05 20.20 -18.25
CA LEU A 198 19.52 20.90 -17.07
C LEU A 198 20.18 19.90 -16.14
N ASP A 199 21.29 20.25 -15.47
CA ASP A 199 21.91 19.35 -14.51
C ASP A 199 20.96 19.01 -13.36
N PHE A 200 20.72 17.71 -13.20
CA PHE A 200 19.84 17.11 -12.19
C PHE A 200 20.62 16.17 -11.27
N SER A 201 21.96 16.22 -11.27
CA SER A 201 22.81 15.33 -10.48
C SER A 201 22.64 15.48 -8.97
N THR A 202 22.30 16.69 -8.48
CA THR A 202 22.12 16.95 -7.05
C THR A 202 20.84 17.74 -6.75
N PHE A 203 20.47 17.76 -5.48
CA PHE A 203 19.34 18.53 -4.95
C PHE A 203 19.60 20.04 -4.86
N ASN A 204 20.85 20.50 -4.95
CA ASN A 204 21.23 21.90 -4.79
C ASN A 204 20.73 22.54 -3.48
N LEU A 205 20.68 21.77 -2.39
CA LEU A 205 20.36 22.28 -1.06
C LEU A 205 21.59 22.96 -0.44
N ASN A 206 21.41 24.14 0.15
CA ASN A 206 22.44 24.79 0.97
C ASN A 206 22.48 24.19 2.41
N PRO A 207 23.51 24.49 3.23
CA PRO A 207 23.61 23.96 4.59
C PRO A 207 22.41 24.29 5.50
N GLU A 208 21.86 25.50 5.39
CA GLU A 208 20.70 25.91 6.20
C GLU A 208 19.45 25.13 5.81
N GLN A 209 19.20 24.92 4.52
CA GLN A 209 18.09 24.11 4.03
C GLN A 209 18.22 22.65 4.47
N ARG A 210 19.43 22.06 4.48
CA ARG A 210 19.66 20.71 5.02
C ARG A 210 19.37 20.64 6.52
N LYS A 211 19.75 21.68 7.27
CA LYS A 211 19.40 21.80 8.69
C LYS A 211 17.89 21.91 8.86
N ARG A 212 17.17 22.69 8.04
CA ARG A 212 15.71 22.77 8.04
C ARG A 212 15.03 21.42 7.81
N PHE A 213 15.55 20.58 6.92
CA PHE A 213 15.04 19.21 6.79
C PHE A 213 15.24 18.39 8.07
N THR A 214 16.40 18.49 8.71
CA THR A 214 16.63 17.81 10.00
C THR A 214 15.66 18.32 11.07
N GLU A 215 15.43 19.63 11.13
CA GLU A 215 14.42 20.23 12.01
C GLU A 215 13.01 19.70 11.71
N LEU A 216 12.64 19.60 10.42
CA LEU A 216 11.34 19.07 9.98
C LEU A 216 11.15 17.60 10.39
N GLU A 217 12.17 16.76 10.19
CA GLU A 217 12.16 15.35 10.56
C GLU A 217 11.94 15.15 12.07
N MET A 218 12.60 15.97 12.88
CA MET A 218 12.51 15.92 14.35
C MET A 218 11.30 16.68 14.93
N MET A 219 10.60 17.48 14.11
CA MET A 219 9.44 18.25 14.53
C MET A 219 8.29 17.31 14.96
N PRO A 220 7.68 17.51 16.15
CA PRO A 220 6.42 16.86 16.49
C PRO A 220 5.34 17.16 15.45
N ILE A 221 4.57 16.15 15.06
CA ILE A 221 3.59 16.23 13.97
C ILE A 221 2.56 17.34 14.21
N GLU A 222 2.17 17.56 15.46
CA GLU A 222 1.19 18.56 15.87
C GLU A 222 1.64 19.99 15.55
N LYS A 223 2.96 20.24 15.54
CA LYS A 223 3.51 21.56 15.18
C LYS A 223 3.42 21.85 13.69
N ALA A 224 3.28 20.82 12.85
CA ALA A 224 3.19 20.97 11.40
C ALA A 224 1.74 21.15 10.90
N TYR A 225 0.73 20.93 11.74
CA TYR A 225 -0.70 20.91 11.35
C TYR A 225 -1.18 22.19 10.67
N SER A 226 -0.74 23.35 11.18
CA SER A 226 -1.20 24.65 10.70
C SER A 226 -0.14 25.40 9.90
N LEU A 227 0.97 24.75 9.55
CA LEU A 227 2.06 25.38 8.80
C LEU A 227 2.01 24.98 7.32
N SER A 228 2.30 25.95 6.47
CA SER A 228 2.59 25.69 5.07
C SER A 228 4.09 25.51 4.82
N ILE A 229 4.43 24.97 3.64
CA ILE A 229 5.83 24.83 3.20
C ILE A 229 6.51 26.21 3.14
N GLY A 230 5.78 27.24 2.70
CA GLY A 230 6.25 28.63 2.63
C GLY A 230 6.44 29.32 3.98
N ASP A 231 5.73 28.89 5.02
CA ASP A 231 5.97 29.40 6.38
C ASP A 231 7.28 28.86 6.97
N PHE A 232 7.76 27.71 6.47
CA PHE A 232 8.90 26.99 7.04
C PHE A 232 10.20 27.18 6.25
N PHE A 233 10.13 27.14 4.92
CA PHE A 233 11.29 27.31 4.03
C PHE A 233 11.35 28.72 3.44
N ASP A 234 12.56 29.24 3.26
CA ASP A 234 12.78 30.53 2.61
C ASP A 234 12.61 30.48 1.08
N GLU A 235 12.62 31.65 0.44
CA GLU A 235 12.49 31.79 -1.02
C GLU A 235 13.54 31.01 -1.83
N THR A 236 14.75 30.85 -1.29
CA THR A 236 15.84 30.16 -1.99
C THR A 236 15.60 28.66 -2.08
N PHE A 237 14.82 28.08 -1.17
CA PHE A 237 14.42 26.67 -1.23
C PHE A 237 13.62 26.36 -2.49
N PHE A 238 12.73 27.26 -2.90
CA PHE A 238 11.86 27.05 -4.06
C PHE A 238 12.60 27.12 -5.40
N GLN A 239 13.88 27.51 -5.38
CA GLN A 239 14.77 27.52 -6.55
C GLN A 239 15.67 26.26 -6.61
N THR A 240 15.57 25.38 -5.63
CA THR A 240 16.39 24.17 -5.56
C THR A 240 15.90 23.08 -6.52
N ASN A 241 16.83 22.24 -6.97
CA ASN A 241 16.47 21.03 -7.71
C ASN A 241 15.59 20.11 -6.85
N PHE A 242 15.80 20.06 -5.53
CA PHE A 242 14.95 19.31 -4.61
C PHE A 242 13.48 19.69 -4.78
N TRP A 243 13.15 20.99 -4.65
CA TRP A 243 11.76 21.44 -4.74
C TRP A 243 11.18 21.15 -6.12
N LEU A 244 11.98 21.31 -7.19
CA LEU A 244 11.55 21.01 -8.54
C LEU A 244 11.23 19.52 -8.74
N PHE A 245 12.08 18.62 -8.23
CA PHE A 245 11.80 17.17 -8.25
C PHE A 245 10.53 16.87 -7.45
N TRP A 246 10.46 17.37 -6.22
CA TRP A 246 9.37 17.11 -5.29
C TRP A 246 8.03 17.55 -5.87
N LYS A 247 7.94 18.81 -6.31
CA LYS A 247 6.67 19.37 -6.77
C LYS A 247 6.13 18.70 -8.02
N THR A 248 7.03 18.36 -8.95
CA THR A 248 6.64 17.75 -10.22
C THR A 248 6.37 16.25 -10.10
N GLN A 249 6.98 15.56 -9.15
CA GLN A 249 6.76 14.14 -8.93
C GLN A 249 5.52 13.86 -8.07
N PHE A 250 5.33 14.63 -6.99
CA PHE A 250 4.24 14.42 -6.04
C PHE A 250 3.02 15.33 -6.27
N GLY A 251 3.01 16.12 -7.35
CA GLY A 251 1.89 17.00 -7.68
C GLY A 251 1.67 18.15 -6.69
N PHE A 252 2.72 18.58 -5.99
CA PHE A 252 2.66 19.83 -5.22
C PHE A 252 2.61 21.01 -6.21
N GLY A 253 1.69 21.95 -5.97
CA GLY A 253 1.51 23.12 -6.82
C GLY A 253 2.66 24.11 -6.69
N GLU A 254 2.59 25.22 -7.44
CA GLU A 254 3.52 26.33 -7.26
C GLU A 254 3.24 27.15 -6.00
N GLU A 255 2.06 26.93 -5.43
CA GLU A 255 1.55 27.57 -4.24
C GLU A 255 2.30 27.13 -3.00
N LYS A 256 2.98 28.08 -2.36
CA LYS A 256 3.78 27.84 -1.15
C LYS A 256 2.93 27.53 0.09
N HIS A 257 1.62 27.74 0.01
CA HIS A 257 0.69 27.55 1.11
C HIS A 257 0.22 26.08 1.28
N GLN A 258 0.79 25.14 0.53
CA GLN A 258 0.52 23.71 0.71
C GLN A 258 1.07 23.18 2.05
N SER A 259 0.46 22.11 2.54
CA SER A 259 0.68 21.55 3.87
C SER A 259 2.14 21.12 4.11
N LEU A 260 2.77 21.71 5.13
CA LEU A 260 4.08 21.25 5.61
C LEU A 260 4.00 19.85 6.20
N LEU A 261 2.91 19.53 6.88
CA LEU A 261 2.65 18.20 7.42
C LEU A 261 2.77 17.13 6.33
N GLN A 262 2.18 17.37 5.16
CA GLN A 262 2.26 16.40 4.07
C GLN A 262 3.69 16.21 3.58
N LEU A 263 4.46 17.28 3.38
CA LEU A 263 5.89 17.17 3.06
C LEU A 263 6.63 16.31 4.10
N LYS A 264 6.42 16.56 5.40
CA LYS A 264 7.00 15.75 6.48
C LYS A 264 6.62 14.28 6.39
N LEU A 265 5.33 13.97 6.23
CA LEU A 265 4.85 12.59 6.16
C LEU A 265 5.46 11.84 4.98
N TYR A 266 5.59 12.48 3.82
CA TYR A 266 6.26 11.89 2.65
C TYR A 266 7.76 11.61 2.89
N MET A 267 8.47 12.51 3.58
CA MET A 267 9.89 12.31 3.91
C MET A 267 10.08 11.12 4.87
N HIS A 268 9.20 10.96 5.87
CA HIS A 268 9.14 9.77 6.73
C HIS A 268 8.75 8.50 5.96
N ARG A 269 7.90 8.64 4.94
CA ARG A 269 7.32 7.52 4.19
C ARG A 269 8.23 6.97 3.09
N PHE A 270 9.12 7.78 2.51
CA PHE A 270 9.97 7.40 1.38
C PHE A 270 11.47 7.73 1.56
N PRO A 271 12.09 7.48 2.73
CA PRO A 271 13.51 7.79 2.93
C PRO A 271 14.43 7.03 1.95
N GLU A 272 14.08 5.79 1.60
CA GLU A 272 14.84 4.97 0.64
C GLU A 272 14.71 5.45 -0.81
N GLY A 273 13.69 6.25 -1.11
CA GLY A 273 13.45 6.81 -2.44
C GLY A 273 14.31 8.02 -2.74
N LEU A 274 14.78 8.74 -1.70
CA LEU A 274 15.51 10.00 -1.85
C LEU A 274 16.76 9.88 -2.75
N PRO A 275 17.64 8.87 -2.61
CA PRO A 275 18.82 8.75 -3.47
C PRO A 275 18.51 8.57 -4.95
N GLY A 276 17.33 8.03 -5.28
CA GLY A 276 16.88 7.78 -6.65
C GLY A 276 15.91 8.84 -7.18
N MET A 277 15.53 9.85 -6.39
CA MET A 277 14.51 10.83 -6.78
C MET A 277 14.95 11.69 -7.97
N ASN A 278 16.23 12.02 -8.06
CA ASN A 278 16.76 12.88 -9.12
C ASN A 278 16.69 12.24 -10.51
N ASN A 279 16.70 10.91 -10.59
CA ASN A 279 16.64 10.16 -11.84
C ASN A 279 15.47 9.16 -11.90
N LEU A 280 14.54 9.20 -10.97
CA LEU A 280 13.38 8.30 -10.87
C LEU A 280 13.72 6.80 -10.77
N SER A 281 14.96 6.43 -10.45
CA SER A 281 15.37 5.01 -10.40
C SER A 281 14.77 4.20 -9.25
N CYS A 282 14.20 4.88 -8.26
CA CYS A 282 13.45 4.30 -7.15
C CYS A 282 12.00 3.97 -7.52
N MET A 283 11.52 4.43 -8.67
CA MET A 283 10.13 4.27 -9.09
C MET A 283 9.91 2.95 -9.82
N LYS A 284 8.70 2.44 -9.69
CA LYS A 284 8.21 1.20 -10.28
C LYS A 284 6.89 1.48 -10.98
N SER A 285 6.72 0.90 -12.15
CA SER A 285 5.55 1.13 -13.00
C SER A 285 4.92 -0.19 -13.42
N SER A 286 3.60 -0.19 -13.59
CA SER A 286 2.89 -1.29 -14.22
C SER A 286 3.23 -1.37 -15.70
N LYS A 287 3.02 -2.54 -16.31
CA LYS A 287 3.25 -2.76 -17.74
C LYS A 287 2.29 -1.92 -18.59
N TYR A 288 1.04 -1.80 -18.14
CA TYR A 288 0.00 -0.98 -18.78
C TYR A 288 -0.53 0.11 -17.86
N ASN A 289 -1.55 0.84 -18.33
CA ASN A 289 -2.32 1.73 -17.49
C ASN A 289 -2.96 0.98 -16.31
N GLN A 290 -3.32 1.71 -15.28
CA GLN A 290 -3.80 1.12 -14.03
C GLN A 290 -5.21 0.53 -14.13
N ASN A 291 -6.03 0.98 -15.10
CA ASN A 291 -7.34 0.38 -15.32
C ASN A 291 -7.18 -1.07 -15.80
N ASP A 292 -6.44 -1.26 -16.88
CA ASP A 292 -6.26 -2.55 -17.52
C ASP A 292 -5.42 -3.50 -16.66
N ASN A 293 -4.38 -2.97 -16.01
CA ASN A 293 -3.43 -3.81 -15.28
C ASN A 293 -3.89 -4.13 -13.85
N TRP A 294 -4.66 -3.25 -13.17
CA TRP A 294 -5.03 -3.42 -11.76
C TRP A 294 -6.53 -3.50 -11.56
N VAL A 295 -7.28 -2.46 -11.96
CA VAL A 295 -8.72 -2.36 -11.69
C VAL A 295 -9.49 -3.51 -12.34
N SER A 296 -9.24 -3.77 -13.62
CA SER A 296 -9.95 -4.81 -14.37
C SER A 296 -9.69 -6.22 -13.84
N PRO A 297 -8.45 -6.66 -13.55
CA PRO A 297 -8.20 -7.97 -12.95
C PRO A 297 -8.79 -8.13 -11.55
N ILE A 298 -8.70 -7.08 -10.72
CA ILE A 298 -9.34 -7.06 -9.40
C ILE A 298 -10.84 -7.24 -9.53
N TRP A 299 -11.47 -6.48 -10.42
CA TRP A 299 -12.92 -6.54 -10.61
C TRP A 299 -13.33 -7.91 -11.11
N LYS A 300 -12.63 -8.45 -12.10
CA LYS A 300 -12.85 -9.81 -12.59
C LYS A 300 -12.79 -10.84 -11.46
N HIS A 301 -11.76 -10.78 -10.62
CA HIS A 301 -11.59 -11.69 -9.49
C HIS A 301 -12.73 -11.57 -8.46
N LEU A 302 -13.24 -10.36 -8.24
CA LEU A 302 -14.37 -10.09 -7.35
C LEU A 302 -15.71 -10.60 -7.94
N SER A 303 -15.94 -10.36 -9.24
CA SER A 303 -17.14 -10.83 -9.95
C SER A 303 -17.22 -12.35 -9.99
N GLU A 304 -16.10 -13.05 -10.19
CA GLU A 304 -16.03 -14.51 -10.16
C GLU A 304 -16.43 -15.09 -8.78
N GLN A 305 -16.37 -14.28 -7.73
CA GLN A 305 -16.83 -14.63 -6.38
C GLN A 305 -18.27 -14.16 -6.07
N GLY A 306 -18.98 -13.61 -7.06
CA GLY A 306 -20.35 -13.13 -6.94
C GLY A 306 -20.52 -11.65 -6.62
N GLY A 307 -19.43 -10.88 -6.56
CA GLY A 307 -19.49 -9.42 -6.34
C GLY A 307 -20.27 -8.68 -7.42
N SER A 308 -21.03 -7.67 -7.01
CA SER A 308 -21.84 -6.85 -7.92
C SER A 308 -21.34 -5.41 -7.98
N ILE A 309 -21.34 -4.84 -9.18
CA ILE A 309 -21.13 -3.42 -9.41
C ILE A 309 -22.34 -2.81 -10.11
N GLN A 310 -22.71 -1.63 -9.64
CA GLN A 310 -23.84 -0.87 -10.14
C GLN A 310 -23.32 0.50 -10.57
N CYS A 311 -22.95 0.61 -11.84
CA CYS A 311 -22.54 1.86 -12.47
C CYS A 311 -23.73 2.82 -12.64
N GLN A 312 -23.46 4.07 -12.99
CA GLN A 312 -24.49 5.12 -13.19
C GLN A 312 -25.41 5.27 -11.96
N THR A 313 -24.82 5.11 -10.78
CA THR A 313 -25.51 5.11 -9.48
C THR A 313 -24.82 6.09 -8.53
N LEU A 314 -25.30 7.33 -8.53
CA LEU A 314 -24.81 8.37 -7.64
C LEU A 314 -25.44 8.20 -6.26
N VAL A 315 -24.63 7.98 -5.22
CA VAL A 315 -25.12 8.04 -3.83
C VAL A 315 -25.04 9.49 -3.36
N GLU A 316 -26.21 10.10 -3.11
CA GLU A 316 -26.32 11.50 -2.71
C GLU A 316 -26.19 11.66 -1.18
N GLU A 317 -26.65 10.68 -0.41
CA GLU A 317 -26.67 10.75 1.05
C GLU A 317 -26.61 9.35 1.69
N ILE A 318 -25.83 9.22 2.77
CA ILE A 318 -25.94 8.13 3.73
C ILE A 318 -26.77 8.65 4.90
N VAL A 319 -27.95 8.08 5.12
CA VAL A 319 -28.86 8.49 6.19
C VAL A 319 -28.44 7.79 7.48
N PHE A 320 -28.28 8.56 8.55
CA PHE A 320 -27.90 8.04 9.87
C PHE A 320 -29.01 8.24 10.89
N LYS A 321 -29.26 7.20 11.67
CA LYS A 321 -29.97 7.29 12.95
C LYS A 321 -28.98 7.58 14.06
N LYS A 322 -29.35 8.51 14.94
CA LYS A 322 -28.58 8.89 16.12
C LYS A 322 -29.20 8.26 17.35
N ASP A 323 -28.43 7.45 18.06
CA ASP A 323 -28.85 6.87 19.33
C ASP A 323 -27.89 7.33 20.45
N LYS A 324 -28.45 7.75 21.58
CA LYS A 324 -27.65 8.07 22.78
C LYS A 324 -27.32 6.79 23.52
N CYS A 325 -26.04 6.54 23.77
CA CYS A 325 -25.56 5.42 24.58
C CYS A 325 -24.74 5.95 25.78
N ALA A 326 -24.43 5.07 26.74
CA ALA A 326 -23.68 5.46 27.93
C ALA A 326 -22.26 5.99 27.61
N GLU A 327 -21.71 5.61 26.46
CA GLU A 327 -20.36 5.95 25.98
C GLU A 327 -20.34 7.13 24.99
N GLY A 328 -21.50 7.72 24.66
CA GLY A 328 -21.60 8.87 23.76
C GLY A 328 -22.79 8.79 22.79
N GLU A 329 -22.55 9.22 21.55
CA GLU A 329 -23.52 9.16 20.46
C GLU A 329 -23.11 8.06 19.48
N THR A 330 -24.04 7.15 19.16
CA THR A 330 -23.85 6.14 18.11
C THR A 330 -24.57 6.60 16.86
N LEU A 331 -23.86 6.58 15.72
CA LEU A 331 -24.42 6.82 14.40
C LEU A 331 -24.57 5.49 13.66
N THR A 332 -25.79 5.13 13.32
CA THR A 332 -26.09 3.89 12.58
C THR A 332 -26.64 4.26 11.21
N ALA A 333 -25.98 3.82 10.13
CA ALA A 333 -26.47 4.01 8.77
C ALA A 333 -27.76 3.20 8.57
N THR A 334 -28.84 3.84 8.11
CA THR A 334 -30.17 3.21 7.94
C THR A 334 -30.61 3.13 6.49
N SER A 335 -30.17 4.05 5.63
CA SER A 335 -30.46 3.99 4.21
C SER A 335 -29.45 4.76 3.36
N LEU A 336 -29.41 4.43 2.07
CA LEU A 336 -28.66 5.15 1.04
C LEU A 336 -29.66 5.83 0.10
N LYS A 337 -29.63 7.15 0.01
CA LYS A 337 -30.36 7.90 -1.03
C LYS A 337 -29.48 7.98 -2.25
N LEU A 338 -30.01 7.58 -3.40
CA LEU A 338 -29.24 7.51 -4.62
C LEU A 338 -30.05 8.01 -5.82
N LYS A 339 -29.32 8.35 -6.87
CA LYS A 339 -29.85 8.71 -8.18
C LYS A 339 -29.30 7.76 -9.22
N ARG A 340 -30.21 7.04 -9.89
CA ARG A 340 -29.89 6.09 -10.95
C ARG A 340 -30.68 6.45 -12.21
N ASN A 341 -30.01 6.64 -13.33
CA ASN A 341 -30.66 7.01 -14.60
C ASN A 341 -31.63 8.20 -14.47
N GLY A 342 -31.26 9.20 -13.66
CA GLY A 342 -32.07 10.39 -13.41
C GLY A 342 -33.21 10.22 -12.40
N LYS A 343 -33.45 9.02 -11.87
CA LYS A 343 -34.50 8.74 -10.87
C LYS A 343 -33.90 8.64 -9.48
N SER A 344 -34.56 9.26 -8.50
CA SER A 344 -34.24 9.09 -7.09
C SER A 344 -34.76 7.75 -6.58
N GLU A 345 -33.91 7.01 -5.88
CA GLU A 345 -34.21 5.74 -5.22
C GLU A 345 -33.65 5.77 -3.79
N GLU A 346 -34.15 4.89 -2.94
CA GLU A 346 -33.64 4.70 -1.58
C GLU A 346 -33.44 3.22 -1.31
N ILE A 347 -32.26 2.87 -0.80
CA ILE A 347 -31.95 1.50 -0.36
C ILE A 347 -31.98 1.51 1.17
N SER A 348 -32.92 0.79 1.77
CA SER A 348 -32.91 0.51 3.20
C SER A 348 -31.80 -0.48 3.56
N LEU A 349 -31.02 -0.15 4.59
CA LEU A 349 -29.95 -0.99 5.10
C LEU A 349 -30.46 -1.87 6.25
N SER A 350 -29.99 -3.11 6.31
CA SER A 350 -30.23 -3.96 7.48
C SER A 350 -29.35 -3.51 8.65
N GLU A 351 -29.73 -3.85 9.89
CA GLU A 351 -28.91 -3.56 11.08
C GLU A 351 -27.52 -4.21 11.05
N LYS A 352 -27.34 -5.25 10.22
CA LYS A 352 -26.06 -5.97 10.08
C LYS A 352 -25.22 -5.45 8.92
N ASP A 353 -25.83 -4.71 7.99
CA ASP A 353 -25.14 -4.21 6.80
C ASP A 353 -24.05 -3.22 7.20
N VAL A 354 -23.00 -3.17 6.39
CA VAL A 354 -21.91 -2.21 6.56
C VAL A 354 -21.77 -1.36 5.31
N VAL A 355 -21.38 -0.10 5.51
CA VAL A 355 -21.18 0.87 4.44
C VAL A 355 -19.74 1.37 4.47
N PHE A 356 -19.06 1.29 3.33
CA PHE A 356 -17.74 1.88 3.10
C PHE A 356 -17.92 3.01 2.10
N ALA A 357 -17.44 4.22 2.41
CA ALA A 357 -17.65 5.37 1.55
C ALA A 357 -16.34 6.10 1.24
N THR A 358 -16.09 6.32 -0.05
CA THR A 358 -15.05 7.24 -0.52
C THR A 358 -15.62 8.66 -0.46
N THR A 359 -15.22 9.45 0.53
CA THR A 359 -15.86 10.74 0.88
C THR A 359 -15.48 11.92 -0.01
N GLY A 360 -14.60 11.70 -0.99
CA GLY A 360 -14.22 12.72 -1.97
C GLY A 360 -13.39 12.12 -3.10
N SER A 361 -13.38 12.79 -4.25
CA SER A 361 -12.60 12.37 -5.43
C SER A 361 -11.85 13.57 -6.00
N HIS A 362 -10.55 13.38 -6.27
CA HIS A 362 -9.69 14.40 -6.87
C HIS A 362 -9.85 14.50 -8.39
N VAL A 363 -10.65 13.61 -8.99
CA VAL A 363 -11.02 13.66 -10.41
C VAL A 363 -12.50 14.05 -10.60
N ALA A 364 -13.21 14.42 -9.52
CA ALA A 364 -14.57 14.92 -9.64
C ALA A 364 -14.60 16.24 -10.42
N GLY A 365 -15.59 16.39 -11.32
CA GLY A 365 -15.77 17.61 -12.10
C GLY A 365 -14.71 17.86 -13.18
N THR A 366 -13.85 16.88 -13.49
CA THR A 366 -13.00 16.94 -14.69
C THR A 366 -13.85 16.67 -15.93
N ALA A 367 -13.98 17.68 -16.79
CA ALA A 367 -14.75 17.62 -18.04
C ALA A 367 -13.95 16.97 -19.19
#